data_AF-A0A521Z3E0-F1
#
_entry.id   AF-A0A521Z3E0-F1
#
_cell.length_a   1.000
_cell.length_b   1.000
_cell.length_c   1.000
_cell.angle_alpha   90.00
_cell.angle_beta   90.00
_cell.angle_gamma   90.00
#
_symmetry.space_group_name_H-M   'P 1'
#
loop_
_entity.id
_entity.type
_entity.pdbx_description
1 polymer ?
#
loop_
_entity_poly.entity_id
_entity_poly.type
_entity_poly.pdbx_seq_one_letter_code
_entity_poly.pdbx_strand_id
1 'polypeptide(L)'
;MPLDPQGDFDAPAGWVRWAVVILSVATAGAGWVAWNTQKKVQTLEQELVRRQIDSQGQATEARVLARQAQEAAREATARSTLLETKITEVALQRTQVEDLIKTLSLSRDENLVADIEAGLRVASQQATLTGSAEPLITAMQSADDRLARARQPRLDNIRRALAKDLDRVRATRVADTGSLTIRIDEAARLVDELPLLNQPEATMPPLPKAEAAPKPVLTSKTGGKNKIAAQAATPASAPDDGANGWGSHVLDWTKGAAQTFWNETRGLIRLTRINRPEGMLISPDQGFFLRENIKLRLLNARLALLSRQNAVALADLQNIQATVPRYFDLQSRKTQLLQSMLTDVAAQSQQTTVPRPDDTLAALATVSGGR
;
A
#
# COMPACT_ATOMS: atom_id res chain seq x y z
N MET A 1 80.49 42.22 -166.37
CA MET A 1 81.19 42.20 -165.07
C MET A 1 80.29 42.81 -164.00
N PRO A 2 80.44 42.39 -162.73
CA PRO A 2 79.35 42.12 -161.76
C PRO A 2 79.51 42.94 -160.45
N LEU A 3 78.83 42.47 -159.38
CA LEU A 3 79.17 42.51 -157.92
C LEU A 3 78.42 43.51 -157.00
N ASP A 4 77.49 42.94 -156.19
CA ASP A 4 77.30 42.98 -154.71
C ASP A 4 77.51 44.30 -153.89
N PRO A 5 76.94 44.44 -152.65
CA PRO A 5 76.42 43.40 -151.75
C PRO A 5 75.04 43.65 -151.07
N GLN A 6 74.64 42.59 -150.36
CA GLN A 6 73.43 42.24 -149.61
C GLN A 6 73.07 43.10 -148.37
N GLY A 7 71.79 43.05 -147.97
CA GLY A 7 71.38 43.24 -146.57
C GLY A 7 69.95 43.70 -146.30
N ASP A 8 68.92 43.03 -146.83
CA ASP A 8 67.51 43.22 -146.44
C ASP A 8 67.18 42.51 -145.12
N PHE A 9 66.59 43.23 -144.16
CA PHE A 9 65.67 42.67 -143.17
C PHE A 9 64.58 43.71 -142.81
N ASP A 10 63.34 43.25 -142.95
CA ASP A 10 62.07 43.98 -142.89
C ASP A 10 61.79 44.78 -141.61
N ALA A 11 61.15 45.94 -141.79
CA ALA A 11 60.50 46.69 -140.72
C ALA A 11 59.17 46.03 -140.33
N PRO A 12 58.90 45.74 -139.04
CA PRO A 12 57.64 45.12 -138.65
C PRO A 12 56.46 46.11 -138.77
N ALA A 13 55.39 45.66 -139.40
CA ALA A 13 54.12 46.36 -139.56
C ALA A 13 53.59 46.91 -138.21
N GLY A 14 53.04 48.14 -138.20
CA GLY A 14 52.65 48.87 -136.98
C GLY A 14 51.67 48.16 -136.03
N TRP A 15 50.94 47.14 -136.50
CA TRP A 15 50.09 46.30 -135.66
C TRP A 15 50.89 45.42 -134.67
N VAL A 16 52.11 45.00 -135.03
CA VAL A 16 52.98 44.20 -134.15
C VAL A 16 53.34 44.97 -132.88
N ARG A 17 53.55 46.29 -132.97
CA ARG A 17 53.84 47.14 -131.81
C ARG A 17 52.65 47.20 -130.84
N TRP A 18 51.43 47.28 -131.35
CA TRP A 18 50.21 47.23 -130.53
C TRP A 18 49.97 45.85 -129.92
N ALA A 19 50.26 44.76 -130.66
CA ALA A 19 50.15 43.40 -130.15
C ALA A 19 51.11 43.14 -128.97
N VAL A 20 52.35 43.64 -129.03
CA VAL A 20 53.33 43.52 -127.94
C VAL A 20 52.88 44.28 -126.68
N VAL A 21 52.32 45.48 -126.84
CA VAL A 21 51.80 46.27 -125.71
C VAL A 21 50.64 45.53 -125.03
N ILE A 22 49.67 45.03 -125.82
CA ILE A 22 48.54 44.26 -125.28
C ILE A 22 49.02 42.99 -124.56
N LEU A 23 50.00 42.29 -125.12
CA LEU A 23 50.58 41.10 -124.49
C LEU A 23 51.27 41.45 -123.16
N SER A 24 52.01 42.56 -123.10
CA SER A 24 52.70 43.00 -121.88
C SER A 24 51.73 43.42 -120.77
N VAL A 25 50.61 44.06 -121.13
CA VAL A 25 49.55 44.43 -120.18
C VAL A 25 48.80 43.18 -119.71
N ALA A 26 48.55 42.22 -120.61
CA ALA A 26 47.94 40.95 -120.26
C ALA A 26 48.81 40.12 -119.30
N THR A 27 50.12 40.06 -119.52
CA THR A 27 51.05 39.34 -118.64
C THR A 27 51.24 40.06 -117.29
N ALA A 28 51.33 41.39 -117.28
CA ALA A 28 51.36 42.18 -116.04
C ALA A 28 50.07 42.05 -115.24
N GLY A 29 48.91 42.08 -115.91
CA GLY A 29 47.60 41.87 -115.31
C GLY A 29 47.45 40.46 -114.73
N ALA A 30 47.90 39.44 -115.46
CA ALA A 30 47.91 38.05 -114.99
C ALA A 30 48.82 37.88 -113.76
N GLY A 31 50.01 38.49 -113.78
CA GLY A 31 50.93 38.49 -112.63
C GLY A 31 50.33 39.19 -111.40
N TRP A 32 49.64 40.31 -111.59
CA TRP A 32 48.96 41.03 -110.52
C TRP A 32 47.79 40.23 -109.91
N VAL A 33 46.98 39.57 -110.75
CA VAL A 33 45.90 38.68 -110.29
C VAL A 33 46.46 37.49 -109.53
N ALA A 34 47.49 36.82 -110.05
CA ALA A 34 48.15 35.70 -109.38
C ALA A 34 48.68 36.08 -107.99
N TRP A 35 49.32 37.26 -107.89
CA TRP A 35 49.82 37.77 -106.62
C TRP A 35 48.68 38.11 -105.64
N ASN A 36 47.58 38.70 -106.12
CA ASN A 36 46.42 39.02 -105.28
C ASN A 36 45.68 37.75 -104.81
N THR A 37 45.58 36.72 -105.65
CA THR A 37 45.00 35.42 -105.27
C THR A 37 45.84 34.72 -104.21
N GLN A 38 47.17 34.74 -104.34
CA GLN A 38 48.05 34.12 -103.36
C GLN A 38 47.98 34.81 -101.99
N LYS A 39 47.88 36.15 -101.96
CA LYS A 39 47.64 36.90 -100.72
C LYS A 39 46.29 36.55 -100.08
N LYS A 40 45.22 36.46 -100.87
CA LYS A 40 43.89 36.07 -100.36
C LYS A 40 43.88 34.66 -99.79
N VAL A 41 44.52 33.71 -100.46
CA VAL A 41 44.67 32.32 -99.97
C VAL A 41 45.41 32.31 -98.64
N GLN A 42 46.53 33.03 -98.51
CA GLN A 42 47.26 33.14 -97.24
C GLN A 42 46.41 33.72 -96.11
N THR A 43 45.60 34.76 -96.36
CA THR A 43 44.71 35.33 -95.34
C THR A 43 43.56 34.40 -94.94
N LEU A 44 43.02 33.62 -95.89
CA LEU A 44 41.97 32.66 -95.62
C LEU A 44 42.49 31.44 -94.85
N GLU A 45 43.68 30.94 -95.20
CA GLU A 45 44.36 29.88 -94.45
C GLU A 45 44.62 30.33 -93.01
N GLN A 46 45.10 31.56 -92.81
CA GLN A 46 45.32 32.12 -91.46
C GLN A 46 44.01 32.26 -90.66
N GLU A 47 42.94 32.76 -91.26
CA GLU A 47 41.63 32.90 -90.61
C GLU A 47 41.01 31.54 -90.27
N LEU A 48 41.15 30.54 -91.15
CA LEU A 48 40.70 29.17 -90.89
C LEU A 48 41.49 28.51 -89.77
N VAL A 49 42.82 28.66 -89.76
CA VAL A 49 43.68 28.18 -88.66
C VAL A 49 43.30 28.90 -87.37
N ARG A 50 43.04 30.22 -87.40
CA ARG A 50 42.62 30.98 -86.22
C ARG A 50 41.27 30.51 -85.69
N ARG A 51 40.26 30.35 -86.54
CA ARG A 51 38.95 29.79 -86.17
C ARG A 51 39.04 28.36 -85.68
N GLN A 52 39.92 27.55 -86.27
CA GLN A 52 40.16 26.19 -85.82
C GLN A 52 40.78 26.18 -84.43
N ILE A 53 41.77 27.04 -84.15
CA ILE A 53 42.37 27.18 -82.81
C ILE A 53 41.33 27.69 -81.81
N ASP A 54 40.54 28.71 -82.17
CA ASP A 54 39.49 29.25 -81.28
C ASP A 54 38.40 28.20 -81.00
N SER A 55 37.97 27.43 -82.02
CA SER A 55 37.00 26.34 -81.86
C SER A 55 37.56 25.17 -81.03
N GLN A 56 38.85 24.83 -81.19
CA GLN A 56 39.53 23.85 -80.34
C GLN A 56 39.63 24.37 -78.90
N GLY A 57 39.90 25.66 -78.71
CA GLY A 57 39.87 26.34 -77.42
C GLY A 57 38.52 26.19 -76.73
N GLN A 58 37.43 26.57 -77.41
CA GLN A 58 36.06 26.41 -76.89
C GLN A 58 35.70 24.94 -76.60
N ALA A 59 36.10 24.00 -77.46
CA ALA A 59 35.87 22.57 -77.22
C ALA A 59 36.64 22.05 -76.00
N THR A 60 37.86 22.54 -75.75
CA THR A 60 38.62 22.18 -74.55
C THR A 60 38.02 22.80 -73.29
N GLU A 61 37.59 24.06 -73.34
CA GLU A 61 36.90 24.73 -72.24
C GLU A 61 35.59 24.02 -71.90
N ALA A 62 34.77 23.70 -72.90
CA ALA A 62 33.54 22.94 -72.72
C ALA A 62 33.80 21.55 -72.11
N ARG A 63 34.88 20.87 -72.50
CA ARG A 63 35.28 19.57 -71.90
C ARG A 63 35.72 19.73 -70.44
N VAL A 64 36.44 20.79 -70.10
CA VAL A 64 36.85 21.07 -68.71
C VAL A 64 35.64 21.40 -67.85
N LEU A 65 34.75 22.27 -68.33
CA LEU A 65 33.49 22.59 -67.64
C LEU A 65 32.60 21.36 -67.46
N ALA A 66 32.49 20.50 -68.47
CA ALA A 66 31.75 19.24 -68.36
C ALA A 66 32.36 18.29 -67.32
N ARG A 67 33.69 18.19 -67.25
CA ARG A 67 34.38 17.39 -66.22
C ARG A 67 34.16 17.97 -64.83
N GLN A 68 34.30 19.29 -64.67
CA GLN A 68 34.06 19.97 -63.40
C GLN A 68 32.60 19.80 -62.94
N ALA A 69 31.63 19.89 -63.85
CA ALA A 69 30.23 19.63 -63.55
C ALA A 69 29.98 18.17 -63.14
N GLN A 70 30.67 17.21 -63.78
CA GLN A 70 30.58 15.80 -63.42
C GLN A 70 31.20 15.50 -62.05
N GLU A 71 32.33 16.14 -61.71
CA GLU A 71 32.96 16.05 -60.38
C GLU A 71 32.08 16.67 -59.30
N ALA A 72 31.54 17.86 -59.55
CA ALA A 72 30.59 18.51 -58.64
C ALA A 72 29.32 17.67 -58.44
N ALA A 73 28.80 17.03 -59.49
CA ALA A 73 27.68 16.11 -59.38
C ALA A 73 28.01 14.88 -58.52
N ARG A 74 29.21 14.30 -58.68
CA ARG A 74 29.68 13.18 -57.85
C ARG A 74 29.83 13.60 -56.38
N GLU A 75 30.41 14.77 -56.11
CA GLU A 75 30.49 15.31 -54.75
C GLU A 75 29.11 15.54 -54.14
N ALA A 76 28.16 16.09 -54.90
CA ALA A 76 26.79 16.29 -54.43
C ALA A 76 26.12 14.95 -54.07
N THR A 77 26.30 13.90 -54.89
CA THR A 77 25.81 12.56 -54.56
C THR A 77 26.46 12.00 -53.29
N ALA A 78 27.77 12.16 -53.12
CA ALA A 78 28.48 11.72 -51.91
C ALA A 78 28.00 12.47 -50.65
N ARG A 79 27.74 13.78 -50.76
CA ARG A 79 27.16 14.57 -49.66
C ARG A 79 25.73 14.13 -49.35
N SER A 80 24.93 13.80 -50.38
CA SER A 80 23.57 13.30 -50.17
C SER A 80 23.55 11.95 -49.44
N THR A 81 24.40 11.00 -49.81
CA THR A 81 24.50 9.70 -49.12
C THR A 81 24.98 9.85 -47.68
N LEU A 82 25.90 10.79 -47.43
CA LEU A 82 26.34 11.11 -46.07
C LEU A 82 25.22 11.73 -45.24
N LEU A 83 24.44 12.65 -45.81
CA LEU A 83 23.28 13.24 -45.13
C LEU A 83 22.20 12.19 -44.86
N GLU A 84 21.90 11.31 -45.81
CA GLU A 84 20.99 10.18 -45.61
C GLU A 84 21.45 9.29 -44.44
N THR A 85 22.75 8.97 -44.39
CA THR A 85 23.33 8.19 -43.30
C THR A 85 23.16 8.91 -41.95
N LYS A 86 23.47 10.22 -41.89
CA LYS A 86 23.25 11.02 -40.67
C LYS A 86 21.78 11.11 -40.27
N ILE A 87 20.85 11.18 -41.23
CA ILE A 87 19.42 11.16 -40.95
C ILE A 87 19.02 9.82 -40.34
N THR A 88 19.52 8.69 -40.88
CA THR A 88 19.24 7.37 -40.31
C THR A 88 19.83 7.20 -38.90
N GLU A 89 21.01 7.75 -38.64
CA GLU A 89 21.64 7.73 -37.32
C GLU A 89 20.83 8.56 -36.31
N VAL A 90 20.40 9.77 -36.68
CA VAL A 90 19.56 10.62 -35.81
C VAL A 90 18.19 9.99 -35.59
N ALA A 91 17.60 9.36 -36.62
CA ALA A 91 16.34 8.62 -36.48
C ALA A 91 16.50 7.47 -35.48
N LEU A 92 17.60 6.73 -35.53
CA LEU A 92 17.92 5.66 -34.59
C LEU A 92 18.11 6.21 -33.16
N GLN A 93 18.87 7.28 -32.99
CA GLN A 93 19.06 7.93 -31.70
C GLN A 93 17.73 8.39 -31.10
N ARG A 94 16.83 8.95 -31.91
CA ARG A 94 15.48 9.34 -31.47
C ARG A 94 14.68 8.13 -30.99
N THR A 95 14.71 7.01 -31.71
CA THR A 95 14.02 5.78 -31.27
C THR A 95 14.60 5.23 -29.97
N GLN A 96 15.93 5.24 -29.80
CA GLN A 96 16.57 4.79 -28.56
C GLN A 96 16.18 5.67 -27.36
N VAL A 97 16.12 6.99 -27.54
CA VAL A 97 15.65 7.90 -26.48
C VAL A 97 14.18 7.64 -26.14
N GLU A 98 13.33 7.39 -27.14
CA GLU A 98 11.92 7.06 -26.91
C GLU A 98 11.76 5.75 -26.14
N ASP A 99 12.54 4.72 -26.49
CA ASP A 99 12.56 3.43 -25.80
C ASP A 99 13.13 3.54 -24.38
N LEU A 100 14.18 4.32 -24.17
CA LEU A 100 14.72 4.63 -22.84
C LEU A 100 13.68 5.35 -21.98
N ILE A 101 12.96 6.33 -22.52
CA ILE A 101 11.88 7.02 -21.79
C ILE A 101 10.76 6.02 -21.43
N LYS A 102 10.36 5.15 -22.36
CA LYS A 102 9.33 4.13 -22.11
C LYS A 102 9.77 3.15 -21.01
N THR A 103 10.98 2.59 -21.12
CA THR A 103 11.54 1.63 -20.14
C THR A 103 11.79 2.27 -18.78
N LEU A 104 12.27 3.51 -18.72
CA LEU A 104 12.39 4.27 -17.47
C LEU A 104 11.03 4.56 -16.82
N SER A 105 10.00 4.87 -17.62
CA SER A 105 8.65 5.02 -17.08
C SER A 105 8.12 3.70 -16.53
N LEU A 106 8.27 2.61 -17.29
CA LEU A 106 7.78 1.28 -16.91
C LEU A 106 8.46 0.78 -15.63
N SER A 107 9.79 0.89 -15.56
CA SER A 107 10.58 0.50 -14.38
C SER A 107 10.23 1.34 -13.14
N ARG A 108 10.00 2.65 -13.29
CA ARG A 108 9.57 3.49 -12.17
C ARG A 108 8.21 3.05 -11.63
N ASP A 109 7.32 2.63 -12.51
CA ASP A 109 5.97 2.24 -12.15
C ASP A 109 5.94 0.83 -11.53
N GLU A 110 6.74 -0.10 -12.07
CA GLU A 110 6.99 -1.41 -11.48
C GLU A 110 7.61 -1.29 -10.08
N ASN A 111 8.61 -0.41 -9.91
CA ASN A 111 9.21 -0.17 -8.60
C ASN A 111 8.21 0.43 -7.61
N LEU A 112 7.37 1.38 -8.06
CA LEU A 112 6.31 1.95 -7.24
C LEU A 112 5.27 0.90 -6.81
N VAL A 113 4.88 0.00 -7.71
CA VAL A 113 3.95 -1.11 -7.41
C VAL A 113 4.59 -2.07 -6.40
N ALA A 114 5.85 -2.46 -6.60
CA ALA A 114 6.58 -3.35 -5.70
C ALA A 114 6.77 -2.75 -4.29
N ASP A 115 7.10 -1.45 -4.21
CA ASP A 115 7.24 -0.73 -2.94
C ASP A 115 5.91 -0.68 -2.17
N ILE A 116 4.80 -0.40 -2.86
CA ILE A 116 3.45 -0.39 -2.26
C ILE A 116 3.07 -1.79 -1.77
N GLU A 117 3.33 -2.82 -2.58
CA GLU A 117 3.02 -4.21 -2.25
C GLU A 117 3.81 -4.67 -1.01
N ALA A 118 5.11 -4.38 -0.95
CA ALA A 118 5.95 -4.67 0.20
C ALA A 118 5.47 -3.92 1.46
N GLY A 119 5.19 -2.62 1.34
CA GLY A 119 4.66 -1.81 2.44
C GLY A 119 3.32 -2.33 2.96
N LEU A 120 2.41 -2.73 2.06
CA LEU A 120 1.11 -3.26 2.41
C LEU A 120 1.21 -4.63 3.09
N ARG A 121 2.14 -5.49 2.67
CA ARG A 121 2.41 -6.78 3.34
C ARG A 121 2.95 -6.58 4.75
N VAL A 122 3.91 -5.68 4.94
CA VAL A 122 4.46 -5.36 6.27
C VAL A 122 3.38 -4.79 7.18
N ALA A 123 2.57 -3.86 6.66
CA ALA A 123 1.48 -3.27 7.42
C ALA A 123 0.38 -4.28 7.76
N SER A 124 0.06 -5.19 6.83
CA SER A 124 -0.87 -6.30 7.08
C SER A 124 -0.32 -7.24 8.17
N GLN A 125 0.96 -7.59 8.12
CA GLN A 125 1.62 -8.38 9.16
C GLN A 125 1.56 -7.65 10.51
N GLN A 126 1.91 -6.37 10.55
CA GLN A 126 1.85 -5.57 11.78
C GLN A 126 0.42 -5.46 12.33
N ALA A 127 -0.58 -5.31 11.46
CA ALA A 127 -1.98 -5.29 11.86
C ALA A 127 -2.42 -6.64 12.44
N THR A 128 -1.91 -7.76 11.91
CA THR A 128 -2.14 -9.08 12.51
C THR A 128 -1.37 -9.30 13.80
N LEU A 129 -0.19 -8.71 13.99
CA LEU A 129 0.60 -8.86 15.21
C LEU A 129 0.07 -7.98 16.35
N THR A 130 -0.27 -6.74 16.05
CA THR A 130 -0.78 -5.77 17.03
C THR A 130 -2.29 -5.88 17.26
N GLY A 131 -3.01 -6.54 16.34
CA GLY A 131 -4.48 -6.55 16.35
C GLY A 131 -5.11 -5.19 16.07
N SER A 132 -4.32 -4.19 15.66
CA SER A 132 -4.77 -2.85 15.33
C SER A 132 -4.84 -2.66 13.82
N ALA A 133 -5.89 -1.99 13.32
CA ALA A 133 -6.00 -1.67 11.90
C ALA A 133 -5.22 -0.41 11.50
N GLU A 134 -4.76 0.40 12.46
CA GLU A 134 -4.11 1.70 12.19
C GLU A 134 -2.87 1.61 11.29
N PRO A 135 -1.93 0.67 11.49
CA PRO A 135 -0.77 0.54 10.60
C PRO A 135 -1.17 0.20 9.16
N LEU A 136 -2.23 -0.59 8.99
CA LEU A 136 -2.74 -0.97 7.67
C LEU A 136 -3.44 0.22 6.99
N ILE A 137 -4.30 0.94 7.71
CA ILE A 137 -5.01 2.12 7.18
C ILE A 137 -4.01 3.20 6.76
N THR A 138 -3.00 3.48 7.59
CA THR A 138 -1.96 4.48 7.28
C THR A 138 -1.11 4.06 6.09
N ALA A 139 -0.73 2.80 5.99
CA ALA A 139 -0.03 2.27 4.82
C ALA A 139 -0.90 2.40 3.54
N MET A 140 -2.18 2.04 3.60
CA MET A 140 -3.12 2.16 2.48
C MET A 140 -3.36 3.61 2.06
N GLN A 141 -3.48 4.55 3.00
CA GLN A 141 -3.55 5.99 2.70
C GLN A 141 -2.28 6.47 2.01
N SER A 142 -1.12 6.08 2.52
CA SER A 142 0.17 6.46 1.91
C SER A 142 0.34 5.87 0.51
N ALA A 143 -0.18 4.67 0.27
CA ALA A 143 -0.22 4.04 -1.05
C ALA A 143 -1.15 4.81 -1.99
N ASP A 144 -2.33 5.25 -1.53
CA ASP A 144 -3.26 6.04 -2.33
C ASP A 144 -2.65 7.39 -2.71
N ASP A 145 -2.00 8.07 -1.77
CA ASP A 145 -1.31 9.34 -2.04
C ASP A 145 -0.14 9.20 -3.03
N ARG A 146 0.57 8.06 -2.99
CA ARG A 146 1.64 7.74 -3.96
C ARG A 146 1.05 7.49 -5.34
N LEU A 147 -0.04 6.72 -5.44
CA LEU A 147 -0.76 6.47 -6.69
C LEU A 147 -1.37 7.76 -7.26
N ALA A 148 -1.95 8.61 -6.40
CA ALA A 148 -2.53 9.91 -6.77
C ALA A 148 -1.48 10.87 -7.34
N ARG A 149 -0.25 10.84 -6.82
CA ARG A 149 0.88 11.63 -7.33
C ARG A 149 1.45 11.08 -8.64
N ALA A 150 1.39 9.77 -8.86
CA ALA A 150 1.84 9.17 -10.11
C ALA A 150 0.96 9.57 -11.30
N ARG A 151 -0.37 9.73 -11.11
CA ARG A 151 -1.36 10.14 -12.13
C ARG A 151 -1.28 9.35 -13.44
N GLN A 152 -1.17 8.02 -13.33
CA GLN A 152 -1.07 7.15 -14.49
C GLN A 152 -2.33 6.31 -14.70
N PRO A 153 -2.91 6.28 -15.92
CA PRO A 153 -4.14 5.53 -16.21
C PRO A 153 -4.02 4.02 -15.93
N ARG A 154 -2.84 3.45 -16.13
CA ARG A 154 -2.58 2.02 -15.91
C ARG A 154 -2.74 1.59 -14.45
N LEU A 155 -2.59 2.52 -13.51
CA LEU A 155 -2.68 2.28 -12.07
C LEU A 155 -4.09 2.54 -11.50
N ASP A 156 -5.05 2.97 -12.32
CA ASP A 156 -6.41 3.30 -11.87
C ASP A 156 -7.18 2.07 -11.36
N ASN A 157 -6.88 0.89 -11.92
CA ASN A 157 -7.44 -0.37 -11.43
C ASN A 157 -6.99 -0.66 -9.98
N ILE A 158 -5.69 -0.46 -9.70
CA ILE A 158 -5.12 -0.62 -8.36
C ILE A 158 -5.71 0.44 -7.42
N ARG A 159 -5.81 1.70 -7.85
CA ARG A 159 -6.39 2.79 -7.05
C ARG A 159 -7.84 2.49 -6.65
N ARG A 160 -8.66 1.97 -7.57
CA ARG A 160 -10.05 1.57 -7.27
C ARG A 160 -10.13 0.40 -6.30
N ALA A 161 -9.29 -0.62 -6.47
CA ALA A 161 -9.21 -1.75 -5.56
C ALA A 161 -8.76 -1.31 -4.14
N LEU A 162 -7.73 -0.46 -4.07
CA LEU A 162 -7.23 0.11 -2.82
C LEU A 162 -8.28 0.95 -2.10
N ALA A 163 -9.02 1.81 -2.82
CA ALA A 163 -10.08 2.61 -2.24
C ALA A 163 -11.21 1.73 -1.66
N LYS A 164 -11.63 0.70 -2.40
CA LYS A 164 -12.64 -0.26 -1.95
C LYS A 164 -12.19 -1.01 -0.69
N ASP A 165 -10.95 -1.49 -0.66
CA ASP A 165 -10.43 -2.19 0.52
C ASP A 165 -10.24 -1.24 1.70
N LEU A 166 -9.82 0.00 1.46
CA LEU A 166 -9.68 1.02 2.49
C LEU A 166 -11.03 1.35 3.13
N ASP A 167 -12.09 1.49 2.32
CA ASP A 167 -13.45 1.68 2.82
C ASP A 167 -13.95 0.47 3.60
N ARG A 168 -13.63 -0.76 3.15
CA ARG A 168 -13.96 -2.00 3.86
C ARG A 168 -13.26 -2.10 5.23
N VAL A 169 -11.97 -1.78 5.28
CA VAL A 169 -11.18 -1.74 6.51
C VAL A 169 -11.68 -0.65 7.45
N ARG A 170 -12.09 0.53 6.94
CA ARG A 170 -12.67 1.60 7.77
C ARG A 170 -14.07 1.31 8.29
N ALA A 171 -14.91 0.67 7.47
CA ALA A 171 -16.26 0.27 7.87
C ALA A 171 -16.22 -0.82 8.95
N THR A 172 -15.21 -1.68 8.88
CA THR A 172 -14.91 -2.65 9.93
C THR A 172 -14.10 -1.95 11.02
N ARG A 173 -14.75 -1.25 11.96
CA ARG A 173 -14.08 -0.75 13.16
C ARG A 173 -13.54 -1.94 13.97
N VAL A 174 -12.34 -2.40 13.65
CA VAL A 174 -11.61 -3.39 14.43
C VAL A 174 -11.36 -2.76 15.79
N ALA A 175 -11.96 -3.32 16.82
CA ALA A 175 -11.71 -2.85 18.17
C ALA A 175 -10.25 -3.10 18.52
N ASP A 176 -9.52 -2.02 18.80
CA ASP A 176 -8.13 -2.12 19.21
C ASP A 176 -8.05 -2.92 20.51
N THR A 177 -7.23 -3.97 20.50
CA THR A 177 -7.00 -4.84 21.67
C THR A 177 -6.57 -4.02 22.89
N GLY A 178 -5.77 -2.97 22.70
CA GLY A 178 -5.41 -2.02 23.75
C GLY A 178 -6.65 -1.37 24.38
N SER A 179 -7.51 -0.76 23.55
CA SER A 179 -8.75 -0.14 24.02
C SER A 179 -9.70 -1.11 24.76
N LEU A 180 -9.78 -2.37 24.33
CA LEU A 180 -10.58 -3.40 24.99
C LEU A 180 -10.02 -3.76 26.36
N THR A 181 -8.70 -3.85 26.49
CA THR A 181 -8.05 -4.18 27.77
C THR A 181 -8.21 -3.06 28.79
N ILE A 182 -8.16 -1.80 28.36
CA ILE A 182 -8.46 -0.64 29.21
C ILE A 182 -9.90 -0.70 29.73
N ARG A 183 -10.87 -1.08 28.89
CA ARG A 183 -12.27 -1.25 29.31
C ARG A 183 -12.45 -2.39 30.30
N ILE A 184 -11.72 -3.50 30.15
CA ILE A 184 -11.75 -4.60 31.12
C ILE A 184 -11.14 -4.18 32.45
N ASP A 185 -10.06 -3.39 32.44
CA ASP A 185 -9.47 -2.85 33.68
C ASP A 185 -10.43 -1.91 34.42
N GLU A 186 -11.15 -1.07 33.68
CA GLU A 186 -12.19 -0.21 34.25
C GLU A 186 -13.36 -1.03 34.81
N ALA A 187 -13.79 -2.08 34.09
CA ALA A 187 -14.78 -3.03 34.58
C ALA A 187 -14.32 -3.71 35.89
N ALA A 188 -13.05 -4.08 36.00
CA ALA A 188 -12.50 -4.68 37.22
C ALA A 188 -12.51 -3.71 38.41
N ARG A 189 -12.27 -2.41 38.18
CA ARG A 189 -12.42 -1.37 39.21
C ARG A 189 -13.87 -1.18 39.64
N LEU A 190 -14.81 -1.18 38.69
CA LEU A 190 -16.23 -1.02 38.98
C LEU A 190 -16.81 -2.17 39.81
N VAL A 191 -16.27 -3.38 39.68
CA VAL A 191 -16.68 -4.57 40.48
C VAL A 191 -16.50 -4.34 41.98
N ASP A 192 -15.51 -3.54 42.40
CA ASP A 192 -15.30 -3.20 43.81
C ASP A 192 -16.40 -2.32 44.39
N GLU A 193 -17.07 -1.54 43.55
CA GLU A 193 -18.07 -0.58 43.98
C GLU A 193 -19.52 -1.07 43.83
N LEU A 194 -19.71 -2.29 43.33
CA LEU A 194 -21.05 -2.83 43.09
C LEU A 194 -21.80 -3.09 44.40
N PRO A 195 -23.07 -2.67 44.52
CA PRO A 195 -23.89 -3.10 45.64
C PRO A 195 -24.33 -4.57 45.47
N LEU A 196 -24.15 -5.36 46.53
CA LEU A 196 -24.64 -6.74 46.59
C LEU A 196 -26.12 -6.74 46.99
N LEU A 197 -26.93 -7.64 46.40
CA LEU A 197 -28.38 -7.74 46.66
C LEU A 197 -28.74 -7.98 48.14
N ASN A 198 -27.79 -8.45 48.95
CA ASN A 198 -28.04 -8.93 50.30
C ASN A 198 -27.15 -8.27 51.38
N GLN A 199 -26.51 -7.14 51.07
CA GLN A 199 -25.86 -6.34 52.10
C GLN A 199 -26.89 -5.37 52.69
N PRO A 200 -27.22 -5.45 53.99
CA PRO A 200 -27.98 -4.38 54.62
C PRO A 200 -27.14 -3.12 54.49
N GLU A 201 -27.74 -2.09 53.89
CA GLU A 201 -27.16 -0.76 53.73
C GLU A 201 -26.55 -0.35 55.08
N ALA A 202 -25.21 -0.26 55.13
CA ALA A 202 -24.50 0.21 56.32
C ALA A 202 -24.78 1.71 56.47
N THR A 203 -25.97 2.04 56.92
CA THR A 203 -26.29 3.35 57.48
C THR A 203 -25.50 3.43 58.77
N MET A 204 -24.30 4.03 58.72
CA MET A 204 -23.53 4.36 59.91
C MET A 204 -24.39 5.29 60.79
N PRO A 205 -24.64 4.97 62.08
CA PRO A 205 -25.20 5.93 63.00
C PRO A 205 -24.21 7.09 63.19
N PRO A 206 -24.68 8.34 63.36
CA PRO A 206 -23.77 9.46 63.60
C PRO A 206 -23.04 9.25 64.93
N LEU A 207 -21.70 9.27 64.87
CA LEU A 207 -20.81 9.16 66.02
C LEU A 207 -21.17 10.21 67.10
N PRO A 208 -21.32 9.82 68.37
CA PRO A 208 -21.41 10.77 69.48
C PRO A 208 -20.08 11.51 69.65
N LYS A 209 -20.16 12.83 69.86
CA LYS A 209 -19.01 13.70 70.14
C LYS A 209 -18.19 13.16 71.33
N ALA A 210 -16.88 13.12 71.13
CA ALA A 210 -15.89 12.87 72.16
C ALA A 210 -15.93 13.96 73.23
N GLU A 211 -16.04 13.56 74.49
CA GLU A 211 -15.72 14.40 75.64
C GLU A 211 -14.91 13.54 76.65
N ALA A 212 -13.70 14.02 76.93
CA ALA A 212 -12.88 13.84 78.12
C ALA A 212 -12.47 12.42 78.61
N ALA A 213 -11.19 12.10 78.38
CA ALA A 213 -10.37 11.32 79.34
C ALA A 213 -10.19 12.14 80.64
N PRO A 214 -9.85 11.58 81.84
CA PRO A 214 -8.57 10.87 81.99
C PRO A 214 -8.43 9.79 83.10
N LYS A 215 -7.31 9.06 82.93
CA LYS A 215 -6.33 8.51 83.89
C LYS A 215 -6.45 7.06 84.42
N PRO A 216 -5.30 6.35 84.49
CA PRO A 216 -5.19 4.92 84.79
C PRO A 216 -4.95 4.69 86.29
N VAL A 217 -4.80 3.43 86.74
CA VAL A 217 -3.75 2.95 87.67
C VAL A 217 -4.01 1.50 88.16
N LEU A 218 -3.06 0.62 87.83
CA LEU A 218 -2.41 -0.49 88.58
C LEU A 218 -3.17 -1.64 89.27
N THR A 219 -2.59 -2.83 89.04
CA THR A 219 -2.40 -4.00 89.95
C THR A 219 -3.65 -4.86 90.23
N SER A 220 -3.60 -6.19 90.32
CA SER A 220 -2.54 -7.12 90.74
C SER A 220 -2.79 -8.55 90.23
N LYS A 221 -1.68 -9.24 89.88
CA LYS A 221 -1.31 -10.63 90.22
C LYS A 221 -2.38 -11.49 90.95
N THR A 222 -2.54 -12.76 90.56
CA THR A 222 -1.96 -13.96 91.24
C THR A 222 -2.58 -15.26 90.73
N GLY A 223 -1.75 -16.28 90.46
CA GLY A 223 -2.02 -17.64 90.96
C GLY A 223 -2.59 -18.70 90.01
N GLY A 224 -1.74 -19.28 89.17
CA GLY A 224 -1.27 -20.66 89.37
C GLY A 224 -2.21 -21.87 89.15
N LYS A 225 -1.78 -22.70 88.18
CA LYS A 225 -1.79 -24.18 88.16
C LYS A 225 -3.16 -24.87 87.99
N ASN A 226 -3.32 -25.66 86.93
CA ASN A 226 -2.82 -27.04 86.92
C ASN A 226 -2.80 -27.63 85.51
N LYS A 227 -2.04 -28.71 85.39
CA LYS A 227 -1.38 -29.25 84.21
C LYS A 227 -1.97 -30.66 83.93
N ILE A 228 -1.67 -31.20 82.74
CA ILE A 228 -1.62 -32.64 82.37
C ILE A 228 -2.98 -33.25 82.01
N ALA A 229 -3.14 -34.16 81.05
CA ALA A 229 -2.45 -34.53 79.81
C ALA A 229 -3.38 -35.56 79.14
N ALA A 230 -3.17 -35.77 77.84
CA ALA A 230 -3.81 -36.79 77.02
C ALA A 230 -3.70 -38.21 77.59
N GLN A 231 -4.65 -39.08 77.27
CA GLN A 231 -4.41 -40.22 76.37
C GLN A 231 -5.66 -41.05 76.06
N ALA A 232 -5.59 -41.68 74.90
CA ALA A 232 -6.57 -42.49 74.20
C ALA A 232 -6.75 -43.91 74.78
N ALA A 233 -7.87 -44.58 74.44
CA ALA A 233 -7.92 -45.88 73.74
C ALA A 233 -9.30 -46.54 73.84
N THR A 234 -9.80 -47.01 72.69
CA THR A 234 -10.78 -48.09 72.48
C THR A 234 -10.29 -49.45 73.05
N PRO A 235 -11.14 -50.44 73.40
CA PRO A 235 -11.87 -51.26 72.41
C PRO A 235 -13.28 -51.78 72.81
N ALA A 236 -13.86 -52.51 71.85
CA ALA A 236 -15.22 -53.03 71.70
C ALA A 236 -15.66 -54.11 72.70
N SER A 237 -16.99 -54.32 72.80
CA SER A 237 -17.68 -55.64 72.85
C SER A 237 -19.21 -55.45 72.77
N ALA A 238 -19.88 -56.18 71.89
CA ALA A 238 -21.32 -56.54 71.96
C ALA A 238 -21.43 -57.95 72.60
N PRO A 239 -22.60 -58.40 73.12
CA PRO A 239 -23.66 -58.93 72.24
C PRO A 239 -25.14 -58.77 72.71
N ASP A 240 -26.03 -58.95 71.71
CA ASP A 240 -27.37 -59.59 71.65
C ASP A 240 -28.54 -59.35 72.64
N ASP A 241 -29.61 -58.79 72.05
CA ASP A 241 -30.99 -59.28 71.89
C ASP A 241 -31.88 -59.69 73.08
N GLY A 242 -33.10 -59.10 73.12
CA GLY A 242 -34.29 -59.79 73.62
C GLY A 242 -35.45 -58.97 74.20
N ALA A 243 -36.32 -58.44 73.32
CA ALA A 243 -37.79 -58.35 73.44
C ALA A 243 -38.51 -57.32 74.37
N ASN A 244 -39.20 -56.40 73.68
CA ASN A 244 -40.61 -55.98 73.82
C ASN A 244 -41.07 -55.13 75.03
N GLY A 245 -41.11 -53.80 74.83
CA GLY A 245 -41.80 -52.86 75.76
C GLY A 245 -41.92 -51.39 75.31
N TRP A 246 -41.81 -51.07 74.02
CA TRP A 246 -41.71 -49.67 73.52
C TRP A 246 -42.88 -49.19 72.65
N GLY A 247 -43.85 -50.06 72.33
CA GLY A 247 -44.93 -49.76 71.39
C GLY A 247 -46.09 -48.91 71.94
N SER A 248 -46.28 -48.84 73.26
CA SER A 248 -47.42 -48.13 73.86
C SER A 248 -47.15 -46.66 74.18
N HIS A 249 -45.88 -46.25 74.33
CA HIS A 249 -45.52 -44.89 74.73
C HIS A 249 -45.45 -43.88 73.56
N VAL A 250 -45.29 -44.34 72.32
CA VAL A 250 -45.12 -43.47 71.14
C VAL A 250 -46.46 -42.95 70.59
N LEU A 251 -47.57 -43.65 70.83
CA LEU A 251 -48.88 -43.26 70.29
C LEU A 251 -49.56 -42.14 71.11
N ASP A 252 -49.28 -42.02 72.41
CA ASP A 252 -49.86 -40.98 73.27
C ASP A 252 -49.13 -39.64 73.17
N TRP A 253 -47.81 -39.66 73.00
CA TRP A 253 -47.02 -38.42 72.82
C TRP A 253 -47.38 -37.67 71.52
N THR A 254 -47.78 -38.39 70.47
CA THR A 254 -48.04 -37.81 69.15
C THR A 254 -49.39 -37.10 69.04
N LYS A 255 -50.40 -37.50 69.81
CA LYS A 255 -51.72 -36.82 69.81
C LYS A 255 -51.74 -35.54 70.66
N GLY A 256 -50.92 -35.44 71.72
CA GLY A 256 -50.82 -34.25 72.56
C GLY A 256 -49.97 -33.12 71.97
N ALA A 257 -48.92 -33.44 71.22
CA ALA A 257 -48.03 -32.43 70.62
C ALA A 257 -48.60 -31.76 69.36
N ALA A 258 -49.44 -32.46 68.60
CA ALA A 258 -49.99 -31.96 67.34
C ALA A 258 -51.03 -30.83 67.52
N GLN A 259 -51.77 -30.82 68.64
CA GLN A 259 -52.87 -29.87 68.83
C GLN A 259 -52.40 -28.50 69.35
N THR A 260 -51.33 -28.46 70.14
CA THR A 260 -50.78 -27.23 70.72
C THR A 260 -49.89 -26.45 69.75
N PHE A 261 -49.26 -27.14 68.77
CA PHE A 261 -48.46 -26.50 67.73
C PHE A 261 -49.29 -25.84 66.60
N TRP A 262 -50.52 -26.30 66.37
CA TRP A 262 -51.33 -25.88 65.22
C TRP A 262 -52.05 -24.54 65.42
N ASN A 263 -52.34 -24.15 66.66
CA ASN A 263 -53.07 -22.92 66.96
C ASN A 263 -52.15 -21.67 67.10
N GLU A 264 -50.86 -21.86 67.36
CA GLU A 264 -49.88 -20.77 67.50
C GLU A 264 -49.22 -20.36 66.16
N THR A 265 -49.24 -21.22 65.14
CA THR A 265 -48.53 -21.00 63.86
C THR A 265 -49.29 -20.20 62.80
N ARG A 266 -50.59 -19.93 62.99
CA ARG A 266 -51.41 -19.21 61.99
C ARG A 266 -51.33 -17.67 62.08
N GLY A 267 -50.73 -17.11 63.13
CA GLY A 267 -50.70 -15.66 63.38
C GLY A 267 -49.45 -14.91 62.88
N LEU A 268 -48.38 -15.62 62.47
CA LEU A 268 -47.08 -15.00 62.19
C LEU A 268 -46.52 -15.30 60.78
N ILE A 269 -47.38 -15.57 59.81
CA ILE A 269 -46.99 -15.68 58.40
C ILE A 269 -47.52 -14.44 57.66
N ARG A 270 -46.73 -13.36 57.71
CA ARG A 270 -46.95 -12.20 56.82
C ARG A 270 -46.35 -12.54 55.45
N LEU A 271 -47.17 -13.10 54.56
CA LEU A 271 -46.80 -13.31 53.15
C LEU A 271 -46.54 -11.93 52.51
N THR A 272 -45.26 -11.61 52.36
CA THR A 272 -44.81 -10.65 51.35
C THR A 272 -44.19 -11.48 50.23
N ARG A 273 -44.56 -11.23 48.97
CA ARG A 273 -44.04 -12.00 47.83
C ARG A 273 -42.51 -11.84 47.76
N ILE A 274 -41.81 -12.91 48.13
CA ILE A 274 -40.37 -13.05 47.96
C ILE A 274 -40.14 -13.70 46.61
N ASN A 275 -39.70 -12.90 45.64
CA ASN A 275 -39.23 -13.37 44.34
C ASN A 275 -37.73 -13.69 44.46
N ARG A 276 -37.41 -14.94 44.86
CA ARG A 276 -36.23 -15.79 44.52
C ARG A 276 -35.60 -16.49 45.74
N PRO A 277 -35.78 -17.82 45.90
CA PRO A 277 -35.37 -18.59 47.07
C PRO A 277 -33.96 -19.20 46.90
N GLU A 278 -32.96 -18.41 46.51
CA GLU A 278 -31.54 -18.84 46.51
C GLU A 278 -30.64 -17.95 47.39
N GLY A 279 -31.23 -16.94 48.04
CA GLY A 279 -30.54 -16.04 48.97
C GLY A 279 -30.36 -16.66 50.35
N MET A 280 -29.84 -17.88 50.44
CA MET A 280 -29.59 -18.55 51.71
C MET A 280 -28.19 -18.17 52.22
N LEU A 281 -28.16 -17.07 52.99
CA LEU A 281 -27.07 -16.63 53.89
C LEU A 281 -25.66 -16.59 53.28
N ILE A 282 -25.43 -15.61 52.41
CA ILE A 282 -24.07 -15.13 52.13
C ILE A 282 -23.57 -14.48 53.42
N SER A 283 -22.65 -15.11 54.15
CA SER A 283 -21.91 -14.43 55.22
C SER A 283 -21.20 -13.21 54.62
N PRO A 284 -20.96 -12.10 55.36
CA PRO A 284 -20.26 -10.92 54.84
C PRO A 284 -18.94 -11.23 54.10
N ASP A 285 -18.31 -12.35 54.45
CA ASP A 285 -17.11 -12.91 53.81
C ASP A 285 -17.34 -13.43 52.38
N GLN A 286 -18.50 -14.01 52.07
CA GLN A 286 -18.80 -14.60 50.75
C GLN A 286 -18.99 -13.54 49.64
N GLY A 287 -19.38 -12.32 49.99
CA GLY A 287 -19.47 -11.20 49.04
C GLY A 287 -18.10 -10.73 48.54
N PHE A 288 -17.08 -10.83 49.39
CA PHE A 288 -15.69 -10.53 49.03
C PHE A 288 -15.15 -11.56 48.02
N PHE A 289 -15.33 -12.86 48.29
CA PHE A 289 -14.88 -13.92 47.38
C PHE A 289 -15.55 -13.87 46.02
N LEU A 290 -16.82 -13.45 45.93
CA LEU A 290 -17.50 -13.29 44.65
C LEU A 290 -16.88 -12.18 43.79
N ARG A 291 -16.62 -11.02 44.39
CA ARG A 291 -15.94 -9.91 43.70
C ARG A 291 -14.55 -10.35 43.24
N GLU A 292 -13.81 -11.03 44.10
CA GLU A 292 -12.47 -11.52 43.78
C GLU A 292 -12.50 -12.56 42.66
N ASN A 293 -13.48 -13.47 42.65
CA ASN A 293 -13.64 -14.42 41.55
C ASN A 293 -13.93 -13.72 40.22
N ILE A 294 -14.79 -12.70 40.23
CA ILE A 294 -15.09 -11.90 39.04
C ILE A 294 -13.84 -11.15 38.58
N LYS A 295 -13.06 -10.57 39.49
CA LYS A 295 -11.79 -9.91 39.15
C LYS A 295 -10.78 -10.87 38.54
N LEU A 296 -10.61 -12.06 39.13
CA LEU A 296 -9.72 -13.08 38.59
C LEU A 296 -10.16 -13.49 37.18
N ARG A 297 -11.46 -13.61 36.93
CA ARG A 297 -12.00 -13.88 35.60
C ARG A 297 -11.80 -12.72 34.62
N LEU A 298 -11.96 -11.48 35.06
CA LEU A 298 -11.66 -10.29 34.23
C LEU A 298 -10.17 -10.22 33.89
N LEU A 299 -9.30 -10.58 34.83
CA LEU A 299 -7.86 -10.66 34.62
C LEU A 299 -7.51 -11.80 33.65
N ASN A 300 -8.14 -12.97 33.79
CA ASN A 300 -7.99 -14.06 32.82
C ASN A 300 -8.49 -13.66 31.44
N ALA A 301 -9.65 -13.01 31.34
CA ALA A 301 -10.20 -12.50 30.08
C ALA A 301 -9.24 -11.49 29.44
N ARG A 302 -8.62 -10.61 30.24
CA ARG A 302 -7.58 -9.69 29.78
C ARG A 302 -6.38 -10.45 29.22
N LEU A 303 -5.82 -11.41 29.97
CA LEU A 303 -4.70 -12.23 29.51
C LEU A 303 -5.05 -13.03 28.24
N ALA A 304 -6.28 -13.53 28.15
CA ALA A 304 -6.80 -14.22 26.98
C ALA A 304 -6.89 -13.28 25.77
N LEU A 305 -7.35 -12.04 25.93
CA LEU A 305 -7.33 -11.04 24.86
C LEU A 305 -5.89 -10.68 24.43
N LEU A 306 -4.96 -10.49 25.37
CA LEU A 306 -3.55 -10.21 25.06
C LEU A 306 -2.89 -11.38 24.33
N SER A 307 -3.23 -12.61 24.72
CA SER A 307 -2.74 -13.84 24.07
C SER A 307 -3.53 -14.21 22.80
N ARG A 308 -4.45 -13.34 22.36
CA ARG A 308 -5.27 -13.52 21.15
C ARG A 308 -6.25 -14.69 21.19
N GLN A 309 -6.53 -15.20 22.39
CA GLN A 309 -7.49 -16.26 22.68
C GLN A 309 -8.88 -15.66 22.92
N ASN A 310 -9.42 -14.99 21.90
CA ASN A 310 -10.71 -14.30 21.98
C ASN A 310 -11.86 -15.23 22.42
N ALA A 311 -11.84 -16.51 22.02
CA ALA A 311 -12.85 -17.49 22.43
C ALA A 311 -12.85 -17.71 23.96
N VAL A 312 -11.66 -17.78 24.58
CA VAL A 312 -11.51 -17.93 26.02
C VAL A 312 -11.96 -16.66 26.74
N ALA A 313 -11.53 -15.50 26.25
CA ALA A 313 -11.95 -14.21 26.79
C ALA A 313 -13.48 -14.04 26.74
N LEU A 314 -14.12 -14.38 25.62
CA LEU A 314 -15.58 -14.32 25.47
C LEU A 314 -16.29 -15.28 26.43
N ALA A 315 -15.77 -16.49 26.63
CA ALA A 315 -16.34 -17.44 27.59
C ALA A 315 -16.26 -16.89 29.02
N ASP A 316 -15.14 -16.29 29.44
CA ASP A 316 -15.01 -15.67 30.76
C ASP A 316 -15.93 -14.46 30.93
N LEU A 317 -16.05 -13.60 29.91
CA LEU A 317 -16.97 -12.45 29.94
C LEU A 317 -18.45 -12.90 30.02
N GLN A 318 -18.84 -13.95 29.30
CA GLN A 318 -20.18 -14.53 29.37
C GLN A 318 -20.47 -15.15 30.74
N ASN A 319 -19.49 -15.82 31.35
CA ASN A 319 -19.63 -16.34 32.72
C ASN A 319 -19.88 -15.21 33.73
N ILE A 320 -19.15 -14.10 33.61
CA ILE A 320 -19.36 -12.91 34.45
C ILE A 320 -20.76 -12.32 34.19
N GLN A 321 -21.16 -12.20 32.93
CA GLN A 321 -22.49 -11.69 32.55
C GLN A 321 -23.65 -12.55 33.06
N ALA A 322 -23.45 -13.87 33.19
CA ALA A 322 -24.43 -14.78 33.80
C ALA A 322 -24.43 -14.71 35.34
N THR A 323 -23.29 -14.41 35.95
CA THR A 323 -23.11 -14.38 37.41
C THR A 323 -23.56 -13.06 38.02
N VAL A 324 -23.30 -11.92 37.37
CA VAL A 324 -23.63 -10.58 37.91
C VAL A 324 -25.13 -10.43 38.25
N PRO A 325 -26.09 -10.79 37.39
CA PRO A 325 -27.53 -10.65 37.68
C PRO A 325 -28.03 -11.50 38.85
N ARG A 326 -27.29 -12.56 39.21
CA ARG A 326 -27.70 -13.52 40.25
C ARG A 326 -27.35 -13.04 41.66
N TYR A 327 -26.32 -12.21 41.80
CA TYR A 327 -25.75 -11.84 43.10
C TYR A 327 -25.64 -10.31 43.35
N PHE A 328 -25.67 -9.47 42.31
CA PHE A 328 -25.57 -8.01 42.43
C PHE A 328 -26.89 -7.30 42.11
N ASP A 329 -27.08 -6.12 42.68
CA ASP A 329 -28.31 -5.34 42.47
C ASP A 329 -28.37 -4.76 41.04
N LEU A 330 -29.40 -5.17 40.30
CA LEU A 330 -29.67 -4.77 38.91
C LEU A 330 -30.22 -3.34 38.78
N GLN A 331 -30.73 -2.76 39.87
CA GLN A 331 -31.26 -1.39 39.89
C GLN A 331 -30.15 -0.34 40.04
N SER A 332 -28.97 -0.75 40.50
CA SER A 332 -27.83 0.16 40.64
C SER A 332 -27.27 0.59 39.28
N ARG A 333 -27.05 1.91 39.12
CA ARG A 333 -26.42 2.50 37.93
C ARG A 333 -25.05 1.89 37.65
N LYS A 334 -24.27 1.55 38.69
CA LYS A 334 -22.93 0.94 38.53
C LYS A 334 -23.00 -0.45 37.93
N THR A 335 -23.97 -1.27 38.37
CA THR A 335 -24.20 -2.62 37.82
C THR A 335 -24.65 -2.57 36.36
N GLN A 336 -25.51 -1.62 36.01
CA GLN A 336 -25.97 -1.41 34.63
C GLN A 336 -24.81 -0.95 33.72
N LEU A 337 -23.98 -0.02 34.22
CA LEU A 337 -22.80 0.45 33.50
C LEU A 337 -21.82 -0.71 33.26
N LEU A 338 -21.53 -1.52 34.27
CA LEU A 338 -20.67 -2.70 34.14
C LEU A 338 -21.23 -3.70 33.11
N GLN A 339 -22.53 -4.00 33.15
CA GLN A 339 -23.17 -4.89 32.18
C GLN A 339 -23.09 -4.35 30.75
N SER A 340 -23.31 -3.06 30.56
CA SER A 340 -23.17 -2.43 29.23
C SER A 340 -21.72 -2.50 28.73
N MET A 341 -20.72 -2.24 29.59
CA MET A 341 -19.30 -2.35 29.24
C MET A 341 -18.91 -3.78 28.87
N LEU A 342 -19.34 -4.79 29.66
CA LEU A 342 -19.10 -6.21 29.37
C LEU A 342 -19.70 -6.61 28.02
N THR A 343 -20.93 -6.15 27.74
CA THR A 343 -21.63 -6.44 26.48
C THR A 343 -20.93 -5.78 25.29
N ASP A 344 -20.53 -4.52 25.44
CA ASP A 344 -19.77 -3.78 24.42
C ASP A 344 -18.43 -4.46 24.12
N VAL A 345 -17.68 -4.83 25.15
CA VAL A 345 -16.38 -5.52 25.01
C VAL A 345 -16.57 -6.89 24.36
N ALA A 346 -17.61 -7.65 24.73
CA ALA A 346 -17.91 -8.93 24.12
C ALA A 346 -18.31 -8.79 22.63
N ALA A 347 -19.10 -7.78 22.27
CA ALA A 347 -19.46 -7.51 20.88
C ALA A 347 -18.26 -7.08 20.04
N GLN A 348 -17.43 -6.19 20.59
CA GLN A 348 -16.24 -5.65 19.92
C GLN A 348 -15.10 -6.67 19.78
N SER A 349 -14.93 -7.57 20.75
CA SER A 349 -13.93 -8.65 20.70
C SER A 349 -14.16 -9.60 19.51
N GLN A 350 -15.41 -9.82 19.10
CA GLN A 350 -15.74 -10.64 17.93
C GLN A 350 -15.33 -10.00 16.59
N GLN A 351 -15.17 -8.67 16.56
CA GLN A 351 -14.83 -7.89 15.35
C GLN A 351 -13.33 -7.63 15.20
N THR A 352 -12.48 -8.32 15.97
CA THR A 352 -11.03 -8.07 16.02
C THR A 352 -10.23 -8.61 14.82
N THR A 353 -10.86 -9.27 13.85
CA THR A 353 -10.18 -9.72 12.64
C THR A 353 -10.08 -8.58 11.62
N VAL A 354 -8.89 -7.98 11.51
CA VAL A 354 -8.58 -6.99 10.47
C VAL A 354 -8.80 -7.63 9.09
N PRO A 355 -9.72 -7.11 8.25
CA PRO A 355 -9.91 -7.64 6.91
C PRO A 355 -8.64 -7.39 6.09
N ARG A 356 -8.19 -8.43 5.38
CA ARG A 356 -7.02 -8.32 4.51
C ARG A 356 -7.37 -7.60 3.21
N PRO A 357 -6.46 -6.77 2.66
CA PRO A 357 -6.67 -6.08 1.39
C PRO A 357 -6.41 -7.03 0.21
N ASP A 358 -7.21 -8.08 0.08
CA ASP A 358 -7.02 -9.14 -0.90
C ASP A 358 -7.26 -8.64 -2.33
N ASP A 359 -8.25 -7.76 -2.54
CA ASP A 359 -8.54 -7.17 -3.87
C ASP A 359 -7.38 -6.29 -4.32
N THR A 360 -6.80 -5.50 -3.41
CA THR A 360 -5.64 -4.65 -3.70
C THR A 360 -4.40 -5.47 -4.01
N LEU A 361 -4.12 -6.51 -3.20
CA LEU A 361 -2.95 -7.38 -3.42
C LEU A 361 -3.08 -8.18 -4.72
N ALA A 362 -4.28 -8.64 -5.07
CA ALA A 362 -4.54 -9.29 -6.35
C ALA A 362 -4.32 -8.32 -7.52
N ALA A 363 -4.84 -7.08 -7.42
CA ALA A 363 -4.63 -6.06 -8.45
C ALA A 363 -3.14 -5.73 -8.63
N LEU A 364 -2.38 -5.58 -7.53
CA LEU A 364 -0.93 -5.38 -7.58
C LEU A 364 -0.22 -6.56 -8.25
N ALA A 365 -0.59 -7.80 -7.88
CA ALA A 365 -0.02 -9.02 -8.45
C ALA A 365 -0.31 -9.19 -9.95
N THR A 366 -1.47 -8.74 -10.46
CA THR A 366 -1.75 -8.79 -11.91
C THR A 366 -0.86 -7.84 -12.70
N VAL A 367 -0.51 -6.69 -12.12
CA VAL A 367 0.36 -5.70 -12.77
C VAL A 367 1.83 -6.10 -12.69
N SER A 368 2.27 -6.73 -11.60
CA SER A 368 3.64 -7.23 -11.44
C SER A 368 3.88 -8.60 -12.08
N GLY A 369 2.85 -9.43 -12.21
CA GLY A 369 2.90 -10.79 -12.74
C GLY A 369 2.67 -10.92 -14.25
N GLY A 370 2.24 -9.86 -14.93
CA GLY A 370 2.09 -9.80 -16.39
C GLY A 370 3.41 -9.74 -17.18
N ARG A 371 4.50 -10.26 -16.60
CA ARG A 371 5.85 -10.33 -17.17
C ARG A 371 5.95 -11.31 -18.33
#